data_AF-A0A5N7ZD57-F1
#
_entry.id   AF-A0A5N7ZD57-F1
#
_cell.length_a   1.000
_cell.length_b   1.000
_cell.length_c   1.000
_cell.angle_alpha   90.00
_cell.angle_beta   90.00
_cell.angle_gamma   90.00
#
_symmetry.space_group_name_H-M   'P 1'
#
loop_
_entity.id
_entity.type
_entity.pdbx_description
1 polymer ?
#
loop_
_entity_poly.entity_id
_entity_poly.type
_entity_poly.pdbx_seq_one_letter_code
_entity_poly.pdbx_strand_id
1 'polypeptide(L)' 'IGGMPAARVGDKAICSGPPDTIAAGSSTVLIGGKPAARQGDTTAHGGVISAGMPTVLIGG' A
#
# COMPACT_ATOMS: atom_id res chain seq x y z
N ILE A 1 6.56 -10.09 -0.86
CA ILE A 1 7.66 -9.12 -0.87
C ILE A 1 8.52 -9.33 0.36
N GLY A 2 9.81 -9.68 0.21
CA GLY A 2 10.70 -9.99 1.34
C GLY A 2 10.22 -11.14 2.24
N GLY A 3 9.52 -12.13 1.68
CA GLY A 3 8.92 -13.24 2.45
C GLY A 3 7.52 -12.98 3.03
N MET A 4 6.98 -11.76 2.92
CA MET A 4 5.64 -11.41 3.42
C MET A 4 4.62 -11.21 2.28
N PRO A 5 3.30 -11.30 2.55
CA PRO A 5 2.28 -10.88 1.59
C PRO A 5 2.45 -9.41 1.18
N ALA A 6 2.15 -9.09 -0.08
CA ALA A 6 2.24 -7.71 -0.56
C ALA A 6 0.97 -6.93 -0.23
N ALA A 7 1.14 -5.69 0.23
CA ALA A 7 0.05 -4.78 0.55
C ALA A 7 -0.66 -4.25 -0.71
N ARG A 8 -1.97 -4.08 -0.61
CA ARG A 8 -2.86 -3.68 -1.71
C ARG A 8 -3.94 -2.73 -1.21
N VAL A 9 -4.58 -2.03 -2.13
CA VAL A 9 -5.77 -1.22 -1.83
C VAL A 9 -6.83 -2.06 -1.10
N GLY A 10 -7.36 -1.51 -0.02
CA GLY A 10 -8.34 -2.17 0.84
C GLY A 10 -7.75 -3.07 1.92
N ASP A 11 -6.43 -3.31 1.95
CA ASP A 11 -5.80 -3.98 3.07
C ASP A 11 -5.77 -3.04 4.29
N LYS A 12 -5.89 -3.62 5.49
CA LYS A 12 -5.89 -2.85 6.76
C LYS A 12 -4.51 -2.23 7.00
N ALA A 13 -4.51 -0.99 7.45
CA ALA A 13 -3.33 -0.27 7.89
C ALA A 13 -3.51 0.13 9.37
N ILE A 14 -2.39 0.26 10.09
CA ILE A 14 -2.38 0.90 11.40
C ILE A 14 -1.64 2.21 11.23
N CYS A 15 -2.33 3.31 11.48
CA CYS A 15 -1.76 4.64 11.51
C CYS A 15 -1.67 5.14 12.96
N SER A 16 -1.34 6.41 13.13
CA SER A 16 -1.41 7.10 14.42
C SER A 16 -2.88 7.23 14.85
N GLY A 17 -3.47 6.17 15.43
CA GLY A 17 -4.86 6.17 15.89
C GLY A 17 -5.62 4.86 15.61
N PRO A 18 -6.93 4.92 15.28
CA PRO A 18 -7.75 3.74 15.03
C PRO A 18 -7.30 2.98 13.76
N PRO A 19 -7.79 1.75 13.54
CA PRO A 19 -7.54 1.00 12.32
C PRO A 19 -7.90 1.81 11.07
N ASP A 20 -7.05 1.71 10.06
CA ASP A 20 -7.16 2.40 8.79
C ASP A 20 -7.14 1.39 7.64
N THR A 21 -7.24 1.88 6.40
CA THR A 21 -7.20 1.09 5.19
C THR A 21 -6.42 1.81 4.10
N ILE A 22 -5.70 1.07 3.26
CA ILE A 22 -5.02 1.63 2.09
C ILE A 22 -6.07 2.08 1.06
N ALA A 23 -6.04 3.36 0.68
CA ALA A 23 -7.04 3.98 -0.18
C ALA A 23 -6.59 4.10 -1.64
N ALA A 24 -5.29 4.33 -1.87
CA ALA A 24 -4.72 4.43 -3.21
C ALA A 24 -3.62 3.39 -3.46
N GLY A 25 -3.33 3.15 -4.73
CA GLY A 25 -2.37 2.15 -5.20
C GLY A 25 -1.90 2.45 -6.61
N SER A 26 -1.07 1.56 -7.16
CA SER A 26 -0.62 1.61 -8.56
C SER A 26 -1.80 1.50 -9.54
N SER A 27 -1.76 2.29 -10.61
CA SER A 27 -2.72 2.21 -11.72
C SER A 27 -2.45 1.05 -12.69
N THR A 28 -1.24 0.51 -12.69
CA THR A 28 -0.77 -0.49 -13.68
C THR A 28 -0.42 -1.84 -13.05
N VAL A 29 -0.05 -1.86 -11.77
CA VAL A 29 0.37 -3.10 -11.10
C VAL A 29 -0.74 -3.57 -10.16
N LEU A 30 -1.24 -4.77 -10.45
CA LEU A 30 -2.24 -5.46 -9.63
C LEU A 30 -1.59 -6.64 -8.92
N ILE A 31 -1.94 -6.85 -7.65
CA ILE A 31 -1.56 -8.02 -6.86
C ILE A 31 -2.85 -8.68 -6.38
N GLY A 32 -3.06 -9.94 -6.74
CA GLY A 32 -4.32 -10.64 -6.42
C GLY A 32 -5.56 -9.86 -6.88
N GLY A 33 -5.48 -9.22 -8.05
CA GLY A 33 -6.58 -8.46 -8.66
C GLY A 33 -6.84 -7.07 -8.09
N LYS A 34 -6.07 -6.61 -7.10
CA LYS A 34 -6.22 -5.27 -6.51
C LYS A 34 -4.98 -4.39 -6.78
N PRO A 35 -5.13 -3.06 -6.88
CA PRO A 35 -4.00 -2.15 -7.02
C PRO A 35 -2.94 -2.37 -5.92
N ALA A 36 -1.68 -2.49 -6.33
CA ALA A 36 -0.56 -2.67 -5.42
C ALA A 36 -0.26 -1.37 -4.65
N ALA A 37 -0.07 -1.45 -3.34
CA ALA A 37 0.27 -0.31 -2.52
C ALA A 37 1.75 0.07 -2.67
N ARG A 38 2.05 1.37 -2.70
CA ARG A 38 3.39 1.94 -2.90
C ARG A 38 3.66 3.04 -1.89
N GLN A 39 4.93 3.37 -1.71
CA GLN A 39 5.32 4.56 -0.96
C GLN A 39 4.68 5.80 -1.59
N GLY A 40 4.10 6.67 -0.75
CA GLY A 40 3.38 7.87 -1.16
C GLY A 40 1.88 7.67 -1.44
N ASP A 41 1.39 6.42 -1.56
CA ASP A 41 -0.04 6.19 -1.71
C ASP A 41 -0.79 6.53 -0.42
N THR A 42 -2.01 7.04 -0.57
CA THR A 42 -2.84 7.53 0.54
C THR A 42 -3.58 6.42 1.27
N THR A 43 -3.88 6.68 2.53
CA THR A 43 -4.77 5.87 3.36
C THR A 43 -6.12 6.57 3.58
N ALA A 44 -7.12 5.85 4.08
CA ALA A 44 -8.51 6.32 4.08
C ALA A 44 -8.75 7.56 4.95
N HIS A 45 -7.99 7.72 6.05
CA HIS A 45 -8.08 8.92 6.89
C HIS A 45 -6.99 9.98 6.60
N GLY A 46 -6.41 9.94 5.39
CA GLY A 46 -5.51 10.99 4.90
C GLY A 46 -4.04 10.82 5.27
N GLY A 47 -3.64 9.66 5.79
CA GLY A 47 -2.24 9.30 5.93
C GLY A 47 -1.59 8.95 4.58
N VAL A 48 -0.27 8.74 4.59
CA VAL A 48 0.50 8.27 3.43
C VAL A 48 1.41 7.13 3.83
N ILE A 49 1.61 6.17 2.93
CA ILE A 49 2.58 5.09 3.13
C ILE A 49 3.99 5.68 3.08
N SER A 50 4.67 5.72 4.22
CA SER A 50 5.96 6.41 4.36
C SER A 50 7.16 5.62 3.82
N ALA A 51 7.06 4.29 3.80
CA ALA A 51 8.12 3.40 3.36
C ALA A 51 7.58 2.12 2.72
N GLY A 52 8.35 1.57 1.77
CA GLY A 52 8.12 0.25 1.16
C GLY A 52 9.32 -0.67 1.33
N MET A 53 9.35 -1.79 0.60
CA MET A 53 10.51 -2.68 0.58
C MET A 53 11.63 -2.07 -0.29
N PRO A 54 12.84 -1.81 0.24
CA PRO A 54 13.88 -1.06 -0.48
C PRO A 54 14.32 -1.66 -1.82
N THR A 55 14.17 -2.97 -1.99
CA THR A 55 14.58 -3.70 -3.20
C THR A 55 13.45 -3.89 -4.22
N VAL A 56 12.26 -3.34 -3.96
CA VAL A 56 11.09 -3.52 -4.82
C VAL A 56 10.51 -2.16 -5.20
N LEU A 57 10.58 -1.84 -6.48
CA LEU A 57 9.95 -0.67 -7.09
C LEU A 57 8.88 -1.17 -8.08
N ILE A 58 7.68 -0.59 -8.02
CA ILE A 58 6.53 -1.03 -8.82
C ILE A 58 5.70 0.17 -9.29
N GLY A 59 5.11 0.05 -10.48
CA GLY A 59 4.12 1.00 -10.98
C GLY A 59 4.65 2.26 -11.66
N GLY A 60 5.97 2.38 -11.85
CA GLY A 60 6.61 3.56 -12.44
C GLY A 60 6.77 4.69 -11.44
#